data_AF-A0A2I3GM55-F1
#
_entry.id   AF-A0A2I3GM55-F1
#
_cell.length_a   1.000
_cell.length_b   1.000
_cell.length_c   1.000
_cell.angle_alpha   90.00
_cell.angle_beta   90.00
_cell.angle_gamma   90.00
#
_symmetry.space_group_name_H-M   'P 1'
#
loop_
_entity.id
_entity.type
_entity.pdbx_description
1 polymer ?
#
loop_
_entity_poly.entity_id
_entity_poly.type
_entity_poly.pdbx_seq_one_letter_code
_entity_poly.pdbx_strand_id
1 'polypeptide(L)' 'MLEGLLVRTFHHLVSPFVGKQVVKIGSNSKNLQSLWLQDSQVGRVLWWWWLPGIL' A
#
# COMPACT_ATOMS: atom_id res chain seq x y z
N MET A 1 -21.63 -0.74 -2.48
CA MET A 1 -20.88 -0.39 -1.25
C MET A 1 -19.71 0.51 -1.66
N LEU A 2 -19.73 1.77 -1.21
CA LEU A 2 -18.85 2.85 -1.69
C LEU A 2 -17.35 2.56 -1.51
N GLU A 3 -17.01 1.85 -0.43
CA GLU A 3 -15.65 1.47 -0.03
C GLU A 3 -14.85 0.78 -1.16
N GLY A 4 -15.48 -0.12 -1.91
CA GLY A 4 -14.80 -0.87 -2.98
C GLY A 4 -14.43 -0.02 -4.20
N LEU A 5 -15.18 1.05 -4.47
CA LEU A 5 -14.88 1.97 -5.56
C LEU A 5 -13.73 2.90 -5.19
N LEU A 6 -13.73 3.43 -3.97
CA LEU A 6 -12.66 4.30 -3.46
C LEU A 6 -11.31 3.57 -3.41
N VAL A 7 -11.29 2.33 -2.92
CA VAL A 7 -10.08 1.49 -2.87
C VAL A 7 -9.50 1.26 -4.27
N ARG A 8 -10.36 0.99 -5.27
CA ARG A 8 -9.94 0.78 -6.66
C ARG A 8 -9.44 2.07 -7.31
N THR A 9 -10.10 3.20 -7.06
CA THR A 9 -9.67 4.51 -7.57
C THR A 9 -8.32 4.89 -6.98
N PHE A 10 -8.12 4.71 -5.68
CA PHE A 10 -6.83 4.99 -5.05
C PHE A 10 -5.72 4.09 -5.62
N HIS A 11 -5.99 2.80 -5.75
CA HIS A 11 -5.06 1.85 -6.35
C HIS A 11 -4.69 2.22 -7.79
N HIS A 12 -5.66 2.66 -8.59
CA HIS A 12 -5.41 3.11 -9.96
C HIS A 12 -4.49 4.33 -9.99
N LEU A 13 -4.65 5.28 -9.06
CA LEU A 13 -3.78 6.45 -8.96
C LEU A 13 -2.36 6.12 -8.50
N VAL A 14 -2.19 5.07 -7.68
CA VAL A 14 -0.89 4.67 -7.12
C VAL A 14 -0.13 3.70 -8.02
N SER A 15 -0.83 2.87 -8.80
CA SER A 15 -0.25 1.83 -9.67
C SER A 15 0.87 2.33 -10.62
N PRO A 16 0.79 3.51 -11.25
CA PRO A 16 1.85 4.03 -12.11
C PRO A 16 3.20 4.25 -11.40
N PHE A 17 3.19 4.35 -10.08
CA PHE A 17 4.40 4.58 -9.28
C PHE A 17 5.08 3.27 -8.85
N VAL A 18 4.47 2.11 -9.07
CA VAL A 18 5.09 0.81 -8.75
C VAL A 18 6.36 0.62 -9.59
N GLY A 19 7.41 0.12 -8.95
CA GLY A 19 8.74 -0.02 -9.53
C GLY A 19 9.46 1.32 -9.74
N LYS A 20 9.02 2.41 -9.10
CA LYS A 20 9.71 3.70 -9.10
C LYS A 20 10.30 4.02 -7.73
N GLN A 21 11.43 4.72 -7.73
CA GLN A 21 12.06 5.22 -6.51
C GLN A 21 11.39 6.50 -6.03
N VAL A 22 11.19 6.60 -4.71
CA VAL A 22 10.74 7.80 -4.02
C VAL A 22 11.90 8.78 -3.95
N VAL A 23 11.86 9.83 -4.77
CA VAL A 23 12.91 10.85 -4.84
C VAL A 23 12.80 11.87 -3.71
N LYS A 24 11.56 12.23 -3.34
CA LYS A 24 11.29 13.24 -2.31
C LYS A 24 9.90 13.00 -1.73
N ILE A 25 9.76 13.23 -0.44
CA ILE A 25 8.46 13.25 0.24
C ILE A 25 8.25 14.60 0.91
N GLY A 26 6.99 15.03 1.03
CA GLY A 26 6.62 16.25 1.75
C GLY A 26 6.52 16.07 3.28
N SER A 27 6.79 14.87 3.79
CA SER A 27 6.64 14.50 5.21
C SER A 27 8.00 14.25 5.87
N ASN A 28 8.04 14.28 7.22
CA ASN A 28 9.25 14.05 8.01
C ASN A 28 9.63 12.56 8.17
N SER A 29 8.99 11.66 7.42
CA SER A 29 9.35 10.23 7.46
C SER A 29 10.64 9.97 6.68
N LYS A 30 11.79 10.24 7.33
CA LYS A 30 13.12 10.13 6.71
C LYS A 30 13.39 8.76 6.08
N ASN A 31 12.76 7.71 6.61
CA ASN A 31 12.98 6.33 6.17
C ASN A 31 12.26 5.96 4.87
N LEU A 32 11.39 6.84 4.32
CA LEU A 32 10.69 6.57 3.06
C LEU A 32 11.36 7.23 1.84
N GLN A 33 12.37 8.07 2.06
CA GLN A 33 13.16 8.66 0.99
C GLN A 33 14.10 7.61 0.40
N SER A 34 14.23 7.58 -0.94
CA SER A 34 15.06 6.64 -1.70
C SER A 34 14.59 5.18 -1.71
N LEU A 35 13.42 4.87 -1.16
CA LEU A 35 12.80 3.54 -1.29
C LEU A 35 12.09 3.36 -2.63
N TRP A 36 11.91 2.12 -3.05
CA TRP A 36 11.15 1.77 -4.26
C TRP A 36 9.75 1.32 -3.87
N LEU A 37 8.73 1.77 -4.59
CA LEU A 37 7.38 1.24 -4.40
C LEU A 37 7.32 -0.16 -5.02
N GLN A 38 7.42 -1.19 -4.19
CA GLN A 38 7.54 -2.57 -4.68
C GLN A 38 6.22 -3.15 -5.20
N ASP A 39 5.09 -2.77 -4.58
CA ASP A 39 3.78 -3.31 -4.93
C ASP A 39 2.64 -2.40 -4.43
N SER A 40 1.46 -2.52 -5.04
CA SER A 40 0.22 -1.89 -4.59
C SER A 40 -0.89 -2.96 -4.64
N GLN A 41 -1.30 -3.46 -3.48
CA GLN A 41 -2.31 -4.51 -3.37
C GLN A 41 -3.66 -3.96 -2.90
N VAL A 42 -4.74 -4.41 -3.57
CA VAL A 42 -6.13 -4.17 -3.16
C VAL A 42 -6.74 -5.44 -2.59
N GLY A 43 -6.46 -5.70 -1.31
CA GLY A 43 -6.99 -6.83 -0.58
C GLY A 43 -7.61 -6.40 0.74
N ARG A 44 -8.54 -7.20 1.26
CA ARG A 44 -8.93 -7.11 2.67
C ARG A 44 -7.75 -7.65 3.46
N VAL A 45 -7.12 -6.83 4.31
CA VAL A 45 -6.15 -7.31 5.30
C VAL A 45 -6.86 -8.34 6.15
N LEU A 46 -6.57 -9.62 5.89
CA LEU A 46 -7.08 -10.71 6.69
C LEU A 46 -6.30 -10.65 8.01
N TRP A 47 -6.88 -10.02 9.03
CA TRP A 47 -6.32 -9.99 10.40
C TRP A 47 -6.03 -11.39 11.00
N TRP A 48 -6.45 -12.45 10.31
CA TRP A 48 -6.26 -13.86 10.66
C TRP A 48 -4.81 -14.35 10.58
N TRP A 49 -3.91 -13.64 9.87
CA TRP A 49 -2.49 -14.01 9.85
C TRP A 49 -1.75 -13.72 11.18
N TRP A 50 -2.41 -13.09 12.16
CA TRP A 50 -1.87 -12.79 13.50
C TRP A 50 -2.38 -13.70 14.63
N LEU A 51 -3.16 -14.75 14.32
CA LEU A 51 -3.58 -15.75 15.30
C LEU A 51 -2.77 -17.05 15.13
N PRO A 52 -1.57 -17.17 15.72
CA PRO A 52 -0.94 -18.47 15.87
C PRO A 52 -1.74 -19.27 16.91
N GLY A 53 -2.68 -20.10 16.46
CA GLY A 53 -3.34 -21.09 17.34
C GLY A 53 -4.85 -21.24 17.19
N ILE A 54 -5.35 -21.47 15.98
CA ILE A 54 -6.65 -22.13 15.81
C ILE A 54 -6.37 -23.46 15.10
N LEU A 55 -6.12 -24.48 15.93
CA LEU A 55 -6.33 -25.89 15.63
C LEU A 55 -7.53 -26.36 16.44
#